data_AF-A0A9D1RHI4-F1
#
_entry.id   AF-A0A9D1RHI4-F1
#
_cell.length_a   1.000
_cell.length_b   1.000
_cell.length_c   1.000
_cell.angle_alpha   90.00
_cell.angle_beta   90.00
_cell.angle_gamma   90.00
#
_symmetry.space_group_name_H-M   'P 1'
#
loop_
_entity.id
_entity.type
_entity.pdbx_description
1 polymer ?
#
loop_
_entity_poly.entity_id
_entity_poly.type
_entity_poly.pdbx_seq_one_letter_code
_entity_poly.pdbx_strand_id
1 'polypeptide(L)'
;MANLSGKLDSPIFGTLGRVADELNMETYVVGGFVRDCIMHRPCVDIDIVTIGSGIELAEKVHEALGDKSSAVSVFRNFGTAMLHFTE
;
A
#
# COMPACT_ATOMS: atom_id res chain seq x y z
N MET A 1 -15.59 -10.63 16.34
CA MET A 1 -14.60 -10.34 15.28
C MET A 1 -13.80 -9.11 15.69
N ALA A 2 -12.51 -9.04 15.37
CA ALA A 2 -11.72 -7.85 15.65
C ALA A 2 -12.23 -6.67 14.79
N ASN A 3 -12.41 -5.49 15.39
CA ASN A 3 -12.77 -4.29 14.63
C ASN A 3 -11.48 -3.62 14.12
N LEU A 4 -11.32 -3.56 12.80
CA LEU A 4 -10.13 -3.01 12.12
C LEU A 4 -10.37 -1.61 11.54
N SER A 5 -11.56 -1.02 11.72
CA SER A 5 -11.96 0.20 11.00
C SER A 5 -11.06 1.41 11.28
N GLY A 6 -10.45 1.50 12.46
CA GLY A 6 -9.51 2.57 12.84
C GLY A 6 -8.04 2.19 12.69
N LYS A 7 -7.71 1.17 11.90
CA LYS A 7 -6.32 0.73 11.65
C LYS A 7 -5.76 1.26 10.34
N LEU A 8 -6.57 1.95 9.54
CA LEU A 8 -6.21 2.50 8.25
C LEU A 8 -6.21 4.05 8.27
N ASP A 9 -5.99 4.64 9.44
CA ASP A 9 -6.09 6.10 9.63
C ASP A 9 -4.87 6.86 9.07
N SER A 10 -3.78 6.16 8.72
CA SER A 10 -2.61 6.81 8.10
C SER A 10 -2.96 7.37 6.71
N PRO A 11 -2.49 8.59 6.36
CA PRO A 11 -2.74 9.21 5.06
C PRO A 11 -2.33 8.36 3.84
N ILE A 12 -1.40 7.42 4.02
CA ILE A 12 -0.96 6.52 2.94
C ILE A 12 -2.11 5.66 2.41
N PHE A 13 -3.01 5.17 3.28
CA PHE A 13 -4.14 4.34 2.86
C PHE A 13 -5.18 5.12 2.05
N GLY A 14 -5.40 6.39 2.40
CA GLY A 14 -6.24 7.29 1.60
C GLY A 14 -5.64 7.55 0.21
N THR A 15 -4.32 7.71 0.13
CA THR A 15 -3.62 7.88 -1.16
C THR A 15 -3.70 6.60 -2.00
N LEU A 16 -3.41 5.43 -1.40
CA LEU A 16 -3.51 4.12 -2.04
C LEU A 16 -4.93 3.87 -2.57
N GLY A 17 -5.95 4.10 -1.76
CA GLY A 17 -7.35 3.91 -2.15
C GLY A 17 -7.74 4.80 -3.33
N ARG A 18 -7.42 6.10 -3.27
CA ARG A 18 -7.70 7.02 -4.38
C ARG A 18 -7.01 6.59 -5.68
N VAL A 19 -5.73 6.24 -5.63
CA VAL A 19 -4.99 5.81 -6.83
C VAL A 19 -5.53 4.48 -7.37
N ALA A 20 -5.87 3.54 -6.49
CA ALA A 20 -6.49 2.29 -6.88
C ALA A 20 -7.85 2.51 -7.59
N ASP A 21 -8.68 3.42 -7.08
CA ASP A 21 -9.95 3.80 -7.70
C ASP A 21 -9.74 4.46 -9.08
N GLU A 22 -8.78 5.38 -9.20
CA GLU A 22 -8.41 6.02 -10.47
C GLU A 22 -7.98 5.00 -11.53
N LEU A 23 -7.28 3.93 -11.12
CA LEU A 23 -6.85 2.85 -11.98
C LEU A 23 -7.90 1.75 -12.18
N ASN A 24 -9.06 1.83 -11.51
CA ASN A 24 -10.07 0.77 -11.45
C ASN A 24 -9.48 -0.58 -11.01
N MET A 25 -8.55 -0.55 -10.05
CA MET A 25 -7.85 -1.74 -9.56
C MET A 25 -8.32 -2.12 -8.16
N GLU A 26 -8.89 -3.31 -8.02
CA GLU A 26 -9.27 -3.83 -6.71
C GLU A 26 -8.01 -4.11 -5.88
N THR A 27 -7.86 -3.40 -4.76
CA THR A 27 -6.59 -3.33 -4.01
C THR A 27 -6.82 -3.57 -2.53
N TYR A 28 -5.92 -4.35 -1.92
CA TYR A 28 -6.07 -4.91 -0.59
C TYR A 28 -4.80 -4.76 0.21
N VAL A 29 -4.96 -4.38 1.48
CA VAL A 29 -3.89 -4.52 2.49
C VAL A 29 -3.90 -5.97 2.99
N VAL A 30 -2.76 -6.62 2.96
CA VAL A 30 -2.62 -8.05 3.31
C VAL A 30 -1.45 -8.27 4.28
N GLY A 31 -1.10 -9.53 4.51
CA GLY A 31 0.18 -9.88 5.11
C GLY A 31 0.31 -9.55 6.59
N GLY A 32 1.55 -9.21 6.98
CA GLY A 32 1.93 -8.99 8.38
C GLY A 32 1.14 -7.88 9.04
N PHE A 33 0.86 -6.80 8.28
CA PHE A 33 0.09 -5.65 8.75
C PHE A 33 -1.28 -6.05 9.31
N VAL A 34 -2.05 -6.86 8.57
CA VAL A 34 -3.40 -7.29 8.99
C VAL A 34 -3.33 -8.15 10.25
N ARG A 35 -2.41 -9.12 10.29
CA ARG A 35 -2.18 -9.96 11.47
C ARG A 35 -1.85 -9.10 12.68
N ASP A 36 -0.90 -8.18 12.53
CA ASP A 36 -0.38 -7.38 13.64
C ASP A 36 -1.43 -6.37 14.12
N CYS A 37 -2.29 -5.85 13.23
CA CYS A 37 -3.48 -5.08 13.60
C CYS A 37 -4.45 -5.87 14.50
N ILE A 38 -4.73 -7.13 14.16
CA ILE A 38 -5.60 -8.02 14.96
C ILE A 38 -4.94 -8.34 16.31
N MET A 39 -3.61 -8.52 16.32
CA MET A 39 -2.82 -8.81 17.52
C MET A 39 -2.47 -7.59 18.36
N HIS A 40 -2.91 -6.38 17.97
CA HIS A 40 -2.58 -5.12 18.62
C HIS A 40 -1.06 -4.87 18.74
N ARG A 41 -0.31 -5.25 17.70
CA ARG A 41 1.14 -5.03 17.60
C ARG A 41 1.44 -3.87 16.66
N PRO A 42 2.50 -3.08 16.92
CA PRO A 42 2.98 -2.11 15.95
C PRO A 42 3.47 -2.83 14.70
N CYS A 43 3.20 -2.26 13.53
CA CYS A 43 3.69 -2.74 12.24
C CYS A 43 4.04 -1.52 11.39
N VAL A 44 5.22 -1.54 10.79
CA VAL A 44 5.72 -0.45 9.93
C VAL A 44 5.75 -0.83 8.45
N ASP A 45 5.54 -2.12 8.16
CA ASP A 45 5.58 -2.67 6.80
C ASP A 45 4.14 -2.90 6.30
N ILE A 46 3.82 -2.31 5.15
CA ILE A 46 2.49 -2.40 4.53
C ILE A 46 2.61 -3.25 3.26
N ASP A 47 2.02 -4.44 3.30
CA ASP A 47 1.92 -5.31 2.13
C ASP A 47 0.61 -5.05 1.38
N ILE A 48 0.72 -4.75 0.08
CA ILE A 48 -0.42 -4.47 -0.80
C ILE A 48 -0.51 -5.53 -1.90
N VAL A 49 -1.71 -6.06 -2.13
CA VAL A 49 -2.06 -6.88 -3.29
C VAL A 49 -3.09 -6.14 -4.11
N THR A 50 -2.96 -6.19 -5.44
CA THR A 50 -3.92 -5.57 -6.35
C THR A 50 -4.26 -6.52 -7.50
N ILE A 51 -5.51 -6.46 -7.97
CA ILE A 51 -5.97 -7.15 -9.17
C ILE A 51 -5.61 -6.30 -10.38
N GLY A 52 -4.40 -6.51 -10.90
CA GLY A 52 -3.81 -5.70 -11.95
C GLY A 52 -2.30 -5.66 -11.85
N SER A 53 -1.67 -4.60 -12.37
CA SER A 53 -0.23 -4.40 -12.28
C SER A 53 0.14 -3.70 -10.97
N GLY A 54 0.76 -4.43 -10.04
CA GLY A 54 1.29 -3.85 -8.80
C GLY A 54 2.40 -2.83 -9.05
N ILE A 55 3.11 -2.93 -10.17
CA ILE A 55 4.15 -1.98 -10.58
C ILE A 55 3.51 -0.65 -10.99
N GLU A 56 2.44 -0.68 -11.79
CA GLU A 56 1.71 0.51 -12.22
C GLU A 56 1.07 1.23 -11.03
N LEU A 57 0.46 0.47 -10.12
CA LEU A 57 -0.05 1.02 -8.87
C LEU A 57 1.06 1.73 -8.08
N ALA A 58 2.22 1.11 -7.90
CA ALA A 58 3.34 1.70 -7.16
C ALA A 58 3.90 2.96 -7.82
N GLU A 59 4.01 2.98 -9.15
CA GLU A 59 4.43 4.16 -9.92
C GLU A 59 3.44 5.32 -9.73
N LYS A 60 2.14 5.05 -9.79
CA LYS A 60 1.11 6.09 -9.56
C LYS A 60 1.02 6.57 -8.12
N VAL A 61 1.24 5.68 -7.15
CA VAL A 61 1.34 6.07 -5.74
C VAL A 61 2.57 6.96 -5.52
N HIS A 62 3.71 6.64 -6.13
CA HIS A 62 4.90 7.49 -6.09
C HIS A 62 4.63 8.89 -6.67
N GLU A 63 4.00 8.97 -7.84
CA GLU A 63 3.58 10.24 -8.46
C GLU A 63 2.67 11.06 -7.51
N ALA A 64 1.72 10.38 -6.85
CA ALA A 64 0.79 11.01 -5.92
C ALA A 64 1.46 11.50 -4.62
N LEU A 65 2.48 10.81 -4.14
CA LEU A 65 3.23 11.15 -2.93
C LEU A 65 4.31 12.22 -3.19
N GLY A 66 4.83 12.29 -4.42
CA GLY A 66 5.92 13.18 -4.80
C GLY A 66 7.15 12.98 -3.90
N ASP A 67 7.69 14.09 -3.38
CA ASP A 67 8.90 14.12 -2.54
C ASP A 67 8.78 13.36 -1.21
N LYS A 68 7.57 12.90 -0.84
CA LYS A 68 7.34 12.07 0.35
C LYS A 68 7.67 10.60 0.15
N SER A 69 8.13 10.22 -1.04
CA SER A 69 8.45 8.83 -1.36
C SER A 69 9.80 8.68 -2.05
N SER A 70 10.45 7.54 -1.82
CA SER A 70 11.63 7.14 -2.59
C SER A 70 11.24 6.79 -4.03
N ALA A 71 12.24 6.72 -4.90
CA ALA A 71 12.07 6.09 -6.21
C ALA A 71 11.52 4.66 -6.07
N VAL A 72 10.70 4.25 -7.05
CA VAL A 72 10.10 2.92 -7.09
C VAL A 72 11.13 1.89 -7.51
N SER A 73 11.33 0.87 -6.66
CA SER A 73 12.14 -0.30 -6.95
C SER A 73 11.28 -1.39 -7.58
N VAL A 74 11.56 -1.76 -8.82
CA VAL A 74 10.75 -2.71 -9.60
C VAL A 74 11.43 -4.08 -9.69
N PHE A 75 10.69 -5.14 -9.36
CA PHE A 75 11.14 -6.52 -9.48
C PHE A 75 10.28 -7.25 -10.53
N ARG A 76 10.61 -7.03 -11.80
CA ARG A 76 9.79 -7.47 -12.96
C ARG A 76 9.46 -8.96 -12.98
N ASN A 77 10.41 -9.81 -12.61
CA ASN A 77 10.22 -11.26 -12.60
C ASN A 77 9.13 -11.74 -11.63
N PHE A 78 8.85 -10.94 -10.61
CA PHE A 78 7.83 -11.24 -9.59
C PHE A 78 6.56 -10.40 -9.76
N GLY A 79 6.55 -9.46 -10.71
CA GLY A 79 5.43 -8.53 -10.88
C GLY A 79 5.24 -7.57 -9.70
N THR A 80 6.30 -7.31 -8.92
CA THR A 80 6.22 -6.49 -7.70
C THR A 80 7.01 -5.19 -7.82
N ALA A 81 6.64 -4.24 -6.99
CA ALA A 81 7.35 -2.99 -6.79
C ALA A 81 7.37 -2.65 -5.29
N MET A 82 8.35 -1.84 -4.89
CA MET A 82 8.52 -1.35 -3.53
C MET A 82 8.91 0.13 -3.57
N LEU A 83 8.37 0.90 -2.63
CA LEU A 83 8.81 2.26 -2.34
C LEU A 83 8.81 2.47 -0.83
N HIS A 84 9.67 3.35 -0.35
CA HIS A 84 9.62 3.86 1.01
C HIS A 84 8.86 5.19 1.01
N PHE A 85 8.04 5.41 2.03
CA PHE A 85 7.38 6.69 2.24
C PHE A 85 7.77 7.25 3.60
N THR A 86 7.76 8.57 3.71
CA THR A 86 7.94 9.32 4.96
C THR A 86 6.70 10.17 5.20
N GLU A 87 6.13 10.08 6.40
CA GLU A 87 5.00 10.94 6.81
C GLU A 87 5.42 12.39 7.04
#